data_AF-A0A2K3LRJ6-F1
#
_entry.id   AF-A0A2K3LRJ6-F1
#
_cell.length_a   1.000
_cell.length_b   1.000
_cell.length_c   1.000
_cell.angle_alpha   90.00
_cell.angle_beta   90.00
_cell.angle_gamma   90.00
#
_symmetry.space_group_name_H-M   'P 1'
#
loop_
_entity.id
_entity.type
_entity.pdbx_description
1 polymer ?
#
loop_
_entity_poly.entity_id
_entity_poly.type
_entity_poly.pdbx_seq_one_letter_code
_entity_poly.pdbx_strand_id
1 'polypeptide(L)'
;MSNLRFAAYCVVAHESTGRQVPMAFLERVKEDFVSKYGGEKASTAPPNSLNKEFGPKLKEHMQYVVDHPDEINKLAKVKAQVSEVKGVMMENIEK
;
A
#
# COMPACT_ATOMS: atom_id res chain seq x y z
N MET A 1 26.07 -8.01 -3.10
CA MET A 1 24.69 -8.38 -2.70
C MET A 1 24.13 -7.22 -1.88
N SER A 2 23.31 -6.38 -2.50
CA SER A 2 22.67 -5.24 -1.84
C SER A 2 21.70 -5.74 -0.77
N ASN A 3 21.82 -5.22 0.45
CA ASN A 3 20.91 -5.50 1.57
C ASN A 3 19.47 -5.16 1.15
N LEU A 4 18.71 -6.16 0.73
CA LEU A 4 17.29 -5.98 0.40
C LEU A 4 16.52 -5.90 1.73
N ARG A 5 16.35 -4.69 2.26
CA ARG A 5 15.45 -4.46 3.40
C ARG A 5 14.02 -4.42 2.88
N PHE A 6 13.21 -5.39 3.30
CA PHE A 6 11.80 -5.48 2.95
C PHE A 6 10.99 -4.46 3.77
N ALA A 7 10.13 -3.70 3.10
CA ALA A 7 9.12 -2.85 3.75
C ALA A 7 7.75 -3.52 3.66
N ALA A 8 7.03 -3.56 4.79
CA ALA A 8 5.66 -4.06 4.86
C ALA A 8 4.69 -2.88 4.87
N TYR A 9 3.59 -3.02 4.13
CA TYR A 9 2.51 -2.04 4.07
C TYR A 9 1.21 -2.76 4.45
N CYS A 10 0.53 -2.24 5.46
CA CYS A 10 -0.68 -2.86 6.02
C CYS A 10 -1.84 -1.87 6.01
N VAL A 11 -3.04 -2.38 5.74
CA VAL A 11 -4.29 -1.63 5.81
C VAL A 11 -5.37 -2.54 6.40
N VAL A 12 -6.26 -1.95 7.18
CA VAL A 12 -7.44 -2.62 7.71
C VAL A 12 -8.66 -2.00 7.04
N ALA A 13 -9.54 -2.85 6.51
CA ALA A 13 -10.78 -2.45 5.88
C ALA A 13 -11.91 -3.35 6.35
N HIS A 14 -13.14 -2.84 6.29
CA HIS A 14 -14.31 -3.67 6.53
C HIS A 14 -14.41 -4.71 5.41
N GLU A 15 -14.95 -5.90 5.71
CA GLU A 15 -15.07 -6.98 4.71
C GLU A 15 -15.85 -6.52 3.47
N SER A 16 -16.90 -5.71 3.68
CA SER A 16 -17.72 -5.15 2.59
C SER A 16 -16.99 -4.19 1.66
N THR A 17 -15.81 -3.69 2.03
CA THR A 17 -14.95 -2.87 1.16
C THR A 17 -14.38 -3.69 0.00
N GLY A 18 -14.33 -5.02 0.13
CA GLY A 18 -13.68 -5.89 -0.84
C GLY A 18 -12.17 -5.65 -0.90
N ARG A 19 -11.51 -6.24 -1.90
CA ARG A 19 -10.02 -6.27 -1.97
C ARG A 19 -9.41 -5.20 -2.86
N GLN A 20 -10.14 -4.71 -3.87
CA GLN A 20 -9.57 -3.82 -4.88
C GLN A 20 -9.16 -2.46 -4.30
N VAL A 21 -10.04 -1.85 -3.50
CA VAL A 21 -9.78 -0.53 -2.88
C VAL A 21 -8.60 -0.59 -1.89
N PRO A 22 -8.53 -1.52 -0.92
CA PRO A 22 -7.38 -1.63 -0.02
C PRO A 22 -6.07 -1.96 -0.74
N MET A 23 -6.10 -2.81 -1.77
CA MET A 23 -4.89 -3.14 -2.55
C MET A 23 -4.38 -1.92 -3.34
N ALA A 24 -5.28 -1.16 -3.97
CA ALA A 24 -4.92 0.06 -4.68
C ALA A 24 -4.36 1.14 -3.75
N PHE A 25 -4.91 1.25 -2.53
CA PHE A 25 -4.34 2.10 -1.50
C PHE A 25 -2.90 1.70 -1.16
N LEU A 26 -2.66 0.42 -0.85
CA LEU A 26 -1.33 -0.07 -0.52
C LEU A 26 -0.32 0.11 -1.66
N GLU A 27 -0.73 -0.07 -2.91
CA GLU A 27 0.13 0.19 -4.07
C GLU A 27 0.57 1.65 -4.16
N ARG A 28 -0.39 2.59 -4.06
CA ARG A 28 -0.10 4.03 -4.08
C ARG A 28 0.82 4.44 -2.92
N VAL A 29 0.54 3.93 -1.73
CA VAL A 29 1.38 4.16 -0.54
C VAL A 29 2.79 3.64 -0.75
N LYS A 30 2.94 2.44 -1.31
CA LYS A 30 4.25 1.87 -1.63
C LYS A 30 5.01 2.73 -2.64
N GLU A 31 4.37 3.09 -3.76
CA GLU A 31 4.97 3.88 -4.84
C GLU A 31 5.50 5.22 -4.30
N ASP A 32 4.69 5.96 -3.56
CA ASP A 32 5.10 7.25 -2.96
C ASP A 32 6.18 7.08 -1.90
N PHE A 33 6.05 6.09 -1.02
CA PHE A 33 7.03 5.87 0.05
C PHE A 33 8.40 5.50 -0.53
N VAL A 34 8.43 4.60 -1.52
CA VAL A 34 9.68 4.17 -2.17
C VAL A 34 10.29 5.31 -2.97
N SER A 35 9.47 6.08 -3.69
CA SER A 35 9.94 7.24 -4.45
C SER A 35 10.64 8.26 -3.55
N LYS A 36 10.13 8.48 -2.34
CA LYS A 36 10.62 9.52 -1.44
C LYS A 36 11.69 9.06 -0.45
N TYR A 37 11.56 7.85 0.09
CA TYR A 37 12.39 7.33 1.18
C TYR A 37 13.08 6.01 0.86
N GLY A 38 12.92 5.46 -0.35
CA GLY A 38 13.56 4.22 -0.75
C GLY A 38 15.07 4.19 -0.54
N GLY A 39 15.63 2.99 -0.41
CA GLY A 39 17.06 2.79 -0.16
C GLY A 39 17.46 3.03 1.29
N GLU A 40 18.54 3.79 1.50
CA GLU A 40 19.14 3.96 2.83
C GLU A 40 18.27 4.81 3.77
N LYS A 41 17.54 5.80 3.24
CA LYS A 41 16.74 6.75 4.05
C LYS A 41 15.69 6.04 4.91
N ALA A 42 14.88 5.16 4.32
CA ALA A 42 13.93 4.35 5.08
C ALA A 42 14.64 3.32 5.97
N SER A 43 15.80 2.82 5.55
CA SER A 43 16.54 1.79 6.29
C SER A 43 17.14 2.31 7.60
N THR A 44 17.52 3.57 7.67
CA THR A 44 18.17 4.18 8.85
C THR A 44 17.23 5.09 9.64
N ALA A 45 15.98 5.24 9.19
CA ALA A 45 14.97 6.05 9.85
C ALA A 45 14.70 5.52 11.28
N PRO A 46 14.78 6.36 12.32
CA PRO A 46 14.34 5.99 13.66
C PRO A 46 12.84 5.66 13.68
N PRO A 47 12.38 4.84 14.63
CA PRO A 47 10.95 4.54 14.79
C PRO A 47 10.11 5.82 14.80
N ASN A 48 9.02 5.81 14.03
CA ASN A 48 8.03 6.90 13.93
C ASN A 48 8.54 8.24 13.35
N SER A 49 9.80 8.34 12.94
CA SER A 49 10.40 9.62 12.49
C SER A 49 9.75 10.18 11.21
N LEU A 50 9.21 9.31 10.35
CA LEU A 50 8.57 9.70 9.08
C LEU A 50 7.06 10.00 9.23
N ASN A 51 6.46 9.76 10.40
CA ASN A 51 5.01 9.84 10.58
C ASN A 51 4.46 11.24 10.31
N LYS A 52 5.17 12.28 10.74
CA LYS A 52 4.74 13.68 10.56
C LYS A 52 4.67 14.07 9.08
N GLU A 53 5.60 13.55 8.28
CA GLU A 53 5.71 13.90 6.86
C GLU A 53 4.82 13.00 5.99
N PHE A 54 4.78 11.70 6.28
CA PHE A 54 4.08 10.73 5.45
C PHE A 54 2.62 10.48 5.89
N GLY A 55 2.28 10.72 7.15
CA GLY A 55 0.92 10.58 7.67
C GLY A 55 -0.15 11.35 6.90
N PRO A 56 0.07 12.65 6.54
CA PRO A 56 -0.87 13.39 5.69
C PRO A 56 -1.08 12.74 4.32
N LYS A 57 -0.05 12.15 3.72
CA LYS A 57 -0.17 11.43 2.45
C LYS A 57 -0.94 10.12 2.56
N LEU A 58 -0.79 9.39 3.67
CA LEU A 58 -1.66 8.24 3.95
C LEU A 58 -3.14 8.65 3.99
N LYS A 59 -3.46 9.79 4.62
CA LYS A 59 -4.84 10.29 4.67
C LYS A 59 -5.36 10.69 3.29
N GLU A 60 -4.56 11.38 2.50
CA GLU A 60 -4.91 11.79 1.14
C GLU A 60 -5.17 10.58 0.24
N HIS A 61 -4.27 9.59 0.24
CA HIS A 61 -4.46 8.36 -0.53
C HIS A 61 -5.70 7.58 -0.09
N MET A 62 -5.97 7.52 1.21
CA MET A 62 -7.17 6.85 1.74
C MET A 62 -8.44 7.54 1.24
N GLN A 63 -8.49 8.86 1.32
CA GLN A 63 -9.64 9.64 0.88
C GLN A 63 -9.86 9.47 -0.63
N TYR A 64 -8.79 9.55 -1.42
CA TYR A 64 -8.86 9.43 -2.88
C TYR A 64 -9.41 8.06 -3.32
N VAL A 65 -8.96 6.95 -2.72
CA VAL A 65 -9.46 5.62 -3.12
C VAL A 65 -10.91 5.38 -2.71
N VAL A 66 -11.40 6.08 -1.68
CA VAL A 66 -12.79 6.02 -1.21
C VAL A 66 -13.70 6.90 -2.08
N ASP A 67 -13.23 8.07 -2.52
CA ASP A 67 -14.00 9.01 -3.34
C ASP A 67 -14.08 8.58 -4.82
N HIS A 68 -13.11 7.78 -5.28
CA HIS A 68 -13.00 7.37 -6.68
C HIS A 68 -12.96 5.84 -6.91
N PRO A 69 -13.90 5.06 -6.33
CA PRO A 69 -13.83 3.59 -6.38
C PRO A 69 -13.93 3.04 -7.81
N ASP A 70 -14.69 3.69 -8.69
CA ASP A 70 -14.85 3.24 -10.07
C ASP A 70 -13.57 3.37 -10.91
N GLU A 71 -12.81 4.45 -10.71
CA GLU A 71 -11.52 4.65 -11.36
C GLU A 71 -10.50 3.61 -10.86
N ILE A 72 -10.47 3.41 -9.55
CA ILE A 72 -9.61 2.42 -8.90
C ILE A 72 -9.93 1.01 -9.41
N ASN A 73 -11.21 0.65 -9.49
CA ASN A 73 -11.63 -0.68 -9.96
C ASN A 73 -11.27 -0.92 -11.43
N LYS A 74 -11.36 0.11 -12.29
CA LYS A 74 -10.92 0.03 -13.70
C LYS A 74 -9.40 -0.20 -13.79
N LEU A 75 -8.60 0.60 -13.07
CA LEU A 75 -7.15 0.45 -13.04
C LEU A 75 -6.72 -0.91 -12.48
N ALA A 76 -7.38 -1.37 -11.42
CA ALA A 76 -7.12 -2.67 -10.81
C ALA A 76 -7.40 -3.83 -11.78
N LYS A 77 -8.47 -3.76 -12.58
CA LYS A 77 -8.77 -4.76 -13.61
C LYS A 77 -7.69 -4.82 -14.69
N VAL A 78 -7.22 -3.67 -15.17
CA VAL A 78 -6.13 -3.61 -16.15
C VAL A 78 -4.83 -4.17 -15.56
N LYS A 79 -4.46 -3.77 -14.34
CA LYS A 79 -3.25 -4.29 -13.68
C LYS A 79 -3.34 -5.80 -13.37
N ALA A 80 -4.52 -6.31 -13.03
CA ALA A 80 -4.73 -7.74 -12.76
C ALA A 80 -4.51 -8.61 -14.01
N GLN A 81 -4.93 -8.13 -15.19
CA GLN A 81 -4.62 -8.79 -16.47
C GLN A 81 -3.11 -8.85 -16.77
N VAL A 82 -2.31 -8.00 -16.13
CA VAL A 82 -0.84 -7.94 -16.28
C VAL A 82 -0.11 -8.71 -15.15
N SER A 83 -0.78 -9.03 -14.04
CA SER A 83 -0.16 -9.48 -12.78
C SER A 83 -0.70 -10.83 -12.27
N GLU A 84 -0.96 -11.79 -13.15
CA GLU A 84 -1.51 -13.13 -12.85
C GLU A 84 -0.72 -14.01 -11.84
N VAL A 85 0.30 -13.48 -11.15
CA VAL A 85 1.23 -14.28 -10.32
C VAL A 85 1.38 -13.86 -8.85
N LYS A 86 0.61 -12.90 -8.32
CA LYS A 86 0.69 -12.58 -6.89
C LYS A 86 -0.28 -13.44 -6.08
N GLY A 87 0.23 -14.53 -5.50
CA GLY A 87 -0.49 -15.37 -4.54
C GLY A 87 -0.94 -14.56 -3.33
N VAL A 88 -2.20 -14.11 -3.35
CA VAL A 88 -2.85 -13.48 -2.19
C VAL A 88 -3.22 -14.61 -1.23
N MET A 89 -2.42 -14.80 -0.18
CA MET A 89 -2.74 -15.76 0.87
C MET A 89 -3.82 -15.16 1.78
N MET A 90 -4.85 -15.96 2.07
CA MET A 90 -5.96 -15.60 2.92
C MET A 90 -5.86 -16.45 4.18
N GLU A 91 -5.41 -15.85 5.27
CA GLU A 91 -5.30 -16.50 6.58
C GLU A 91 -6.05 -15.64 7.62
N ASN A 92 -6.73 -16.30 8.57
CA ASN A 92 -7.35 -15.61 9.70
C ASN A 92 -6.27 -15.17 10.70
N ILE A 93 -6.42 -14.00 11.32
CA ILE A 93 -5.53 -13.56 12.39
C ILE A 93 -6.03 -14.19 13.71
N GLU A 94 -5.36 -15.25 14.16
CA GLU A 94 -5.55 -15.79 15.52
C GLU A 94 -4.83 -14.87 16.54
N LYS A 95 -5.37 -14.75 17.75
CA LYS A 95 -4.84 -13.87 18.82
C LYS A 95 -3.87 -14.59 19.73
#